data_AF-A0A2W1GXV5-F1
#
_entry.id   AF-A0A2W1GXV5-F1
#
_cell.length_a   1.000
_cell.length_b   1.000
_cell.length_c   1.000
_cell.angle_alpha   90.00
_cell.angle_beta   90.00
_cell.angle_gamma   90.00
#
_symmetry.space_group_name_H-M   'P 1'
#
loop_
_entity.id
_entity.type
_entity.pdbx_description
1 polymer ?
#
loop_
_entity_poly.entity_id
_entity_poly.type
_entity_poly.pdbx_seq_one_letter_code
_entity_poly.pdbx_strand_id
1 'polypeptide(L)'
;MRFAHGAQIQENAARGQDGAKGIAGQRIREVWRSNLHQEMDMLRTLIDQYPYISMDTEFPGVVARPIGDFNSKASYHYQTVRCNVDLLKIIQLGVTLFNVQGDVPPSHLDTSNLRYKPKSLQRHASNIVVCPCTWSFNFNFALEEDMYNEESIQMLKKSGADFEKHREQGIDPKEFGSLLTTSGMVISEDVNWISFHSGYDFAYMLKMLTSKPLPEDEEAYRKLVKMFFPKLLDVKYLWRHANNLVRRGVIGSTATNILNNLGTKSGLQDLADELGCQRVGNSHTAGSDAWLTGVVFWEMKKKIFDGTVPEEMSGHMWGLTGVGPPASATAQAAVIAAQGASQGLSGFQQGVNNTFYPGNARHGVDGPSTPTNHPAGLANTPGPTGMMTPGAYGYGNK
;
A
#
# COMPACT_ATOMS: atom_id res chain seq x y z
N MET A 1 31.00 -22.38 -39.03
CA MET A 1 30.45 -22.67 -37.68
C MET A 1 31.21 -21.85 -36.64
N ARG A 2 30.64 -20.75 -36.10
CA ARG A 2 31.05 -20.06 -34.85
C ARG A 2 30.30 -18.72 -34.71
N PHE A 3 28.97 -18.75 -34.52
CA PHE A 3 28.20 -17.55 -34.13
C PHE A 3 27.05 -17.83 -33.14
N ALA A 4 26.86 -19.07 -32.67
CA ALA A 4 25.72 -19.44 -31.82
C ALA A 4 26.05 -19.50 -30.30
N HIS A 5 27.28 -19.18 -29.88
CA HIS A 5 27.73 -19.42 -28.49
C HIS A 5 27.69 -18.18 -27.58
N GLY A 6 27.42 -16.98 -28.12
CA GLY A 6 27.37 -15.73 -27.34
C GLY A 6 26.03 -15.47 -26.64
N ALA A 7 24.91 -15.82 -27.29
CA ALA A 7 23.57 -15.56 -26.75
C ALA A 7 23.24 -16.45 -25.53
N GLN A 8 23.73 -17.68 -25.51
CA GLN A 8 23.48 -18.64 -24.42
C GLN A 8 24.24 -18.33 -23.12
N ILE A 9 25.36 -17.60 -23.22
CA ILE A 9 26.16 -17.21 -22.05
C ILE A 9 25.54 -15.98 -21.36
N GLN A 10 24.92 -15.08 -22.13
CA GLN A 10 24.26 -13.89 -21.58
C GLN A 10 22.90 -14.22 -20.92
N GLU A 11 22.18 -15.23 -21.42
CA GLU A 11 20.94 -15.73 -20.81
C GLU A 11 21.21 -16.55 -19.52
N ASN A 12 22.35 -17.25 -19.46
CA ASN A 12 22.79 -17.94 -18.24
C ASN A 12 23.38 -17.00 -17.18
N ALA A 13 23.92 -15.84 -17.57
CA ALA A 13 24.40 -14.82 -16.62
C ALA A 13 23.23 -14.14 -15.88
N ALA A 14 22.09 -13.95 -16.55
CA ALA A 14 20.87 -13.42 -15.91
C ALA A 14 20.27 -14.39 -14.87
N ARG A 15 20.52 -15.70 -15.00
CA ARG A 15 20.15 -16.72 -14.00
C ARG A 15 21.11 -16.78 -12.80
N GLY A 16 22.27 -16.14 -12.87
CA GLY A 16 23.32 -16.22 -11.85
C GLY A 16 23.07 -15.37 -10.60
N GLN A 17 22.13 -14.41 -10.63
CA GLN A 17 21.78 -13.58 -9.48
C GLN A 17 20.60 -14.13 -8.65
N ASP A 18 19.81 -15.07 -9.20
CA ASP A 18 18.67 -15.68 -8.50
C ASP A 18 19.07 -16.84 -7.57
N GLY A 19 20.34 -17.27 -7.59
CA GLY A 19 20.85 -18.42 -6.85
C GLY A 19 20.92 -18.26 -5.33
N ALA A 20 20.65 -17.06 -4.79
CA ALA A 20 20.77 -16.77 -3.36
C ALA A 20 19.45 -16.88 -2.57
N LYS A 21 18.31 -17.03 -3.24
CA LYS A 21 17.00 -17.13 -2.57
C LYS A 21 16.62 -18.61 -2.47
N GLY A 22 16.49 -19.11 -1.23
CA GLY A 22 16.00 -20.48 -0.99
C GLY A 22 14.63 -20.75 -1.64
N ILE A 23 14.15 -22.01 -1.60
CA ILE A 23 12.92 -22.46 -2.29
C ILE A 23 11.73 -21.51 -2.07
N ALA A 24 11.60 -20.90 -0.88
CA ALA A 24 10.55 -19.93 -0.57
C ALA A 24 10.65 -18.61 -1.37
N GLY A 25 11.86 -18.09 -1.59
CA GLY A 25 12.05 -16.88 -2.40
C GLY A 25 11.87 -17.12 -3.90
N GLN A 26 11.91 -18.38 -4.35
CA GLN A 26 11.58 -18.77 -5.73
C GLN A 26 10.06 -18.75 -6.01
N ARG A 27 9.22 -18.59 -4.97
CA ARG A 27 7.75 -18.54 -5.10
C ARG A 27 7.20 -17.13 -5.36
N ILE A 28 8.04 -16.09 -5.23
CA ILE A 28 7.75 -14.72 -5.65
C ILE A 28 8.27 -14.56 -7.08
N ARG A 29 7.35 -14.42 -8.04
CA ARG A 29 7.65 -14.26 -9.45
C ARG A 29 7.74 -12.79 -9.82
N GLU A 30 8.90 -12.36 -10.28
CA GLU A 30 9.06 -11.05 -10.90
C GLU A 30 8.40 -11.04 -12.28
N VAL A 31 7.53 -10.06 -12.50
CA VAL A 31 6.82 -9.83 -13.76
C VAL A 31 7.27 -8.50 -14.33
N TRP A 32 7.76 -8.59 -15.57
CA TRP A 32 8.20 -7.48 -16.40
C TRP A 32 7.42 -7.53 -17.72
N ARG A 33 7.63 -6.56 -18.60
CA ARG A 33 6.97 -6.50 -19.90
C ARG A 33 7.13 -7.79 -20.71
N SER A 34 8.28 -8.45 -20.64
CA SER A 34 8.61 -9.65 -21.44
C SER A 34 7.82 -10.90 -21.05
N ASN A 35 7.41 -11.04 -19.78
CA ASN A 35 6.67 -12.22 -19.30
C ASN A 35 5.25 -11.90 -18.80
N LEU A 36 4.79 -10.65 -18.91
CA LEU A 36 3.46 -10.22 -18.44
C LEU A 36 2.32 -11.14 -18.91
N HIS A 37 2.20 -11.39 -20.21
CA HIS A 37 1.10 -12.21 -20.76
C HIS A 37 1.12 -13.64 -20.24
N GLN A 38 2.31 -14.21 -20.10
CA GLN A 38 2.49 -15.56 -19.60
C GLN A 38 2.07 -15.68 -18.14
N GLU A 39 2.46 -14.72 -17.30
CA GLU A 39 2.12 -14.74 -15.88
C GLU A 39 0.65 -14.40 -15.64
N MET A 40 0.04 -13.55 -16.48
CA MET A 40 -1.41 -13.33 -16.47
C MET A 40 -2.20 -14.59 -16.87
N ASP A 41 -1.68 -15.41 -17.78
CA ASP A 41 -2.28 -16.72 -18.10
C ASP A 41 -2.19 -17.71 -16.92
N MET A 42 -1.10 -17.67 -16.15
CA MET A 42 -0.98 -18.46 -14.92
C MET A 42 -2.01 -18.00 -13.87
N LEU A 43 -2.16 -16.69 -13.66
CA LEU A 43 -3.17 -16.16 -12.73
C LEU A 43 -4.60 -16.57 -13.12
N ARG A 44 -4.96 -16.47 -14.41
CA ARG A 44 -6.25 -16.95 -14.95
C ARG A 44 -6.48 -18.45 -14.70
N THR A 45 -5.41 -19.24 -14.66
CA THR A 45 -5.48 -20.68 -14.39
C THR A 45 -5.82 -20.96 -12.92
N LEU A 46 -5.36 -20.10 -12.01
CA LEU A 46 -5.40 -20.35 -10.57
C LEU A 46 -6.58 -19.68 -9.87
N ILE A 47 -7.10 -18.56 -10.39
CA ILE A 47 -8.02 -17.69 -9.65
C ILE A 47 -9.30 -18.39 -9.18
N ASP A 48 -9.83 -19.35 -9.94
CA ASP A 48 -11.02 -20.13 -9.55
C ASP A 48 -10.79 -21.03 -8.32
N GLN A 49 -9.56 -21.51 -8.13
CA GLN A 49 -9.18 -22.37 -7.00
C GLN A 49 -8.61 -21.58 -5.83
N TYR A 50 -8.03 -20.42 -6.12
CA TYR A 50 -7.39 -19.53 -5.16
C TYR A 50 -8.02 -18.12 -5.24
N PRO A 51 -9.30 -17.97 -4.83
CA PRO A 51 -10.07 -16.75 -5.05
C PRO A 51 -9.77 -15.64 -4.04
N TYR A 52 -8.86 -15.84 -3.09
CA TYR A 52 -8.41 -14.78 -2.18
C TYR A 52 -7.12 -14.18 -2.71
N ILE A 53 -7.15 -12.89 -3.00
CA ILE A 53 -6.01 -12.13 -3.51
C ILE A 53 -5.55 -11.16 -2.43
N SER A 54 -4.37 -11.34 -1.86
CA SER A 54 -3.75 -10.26 -1.10
C SER A 54 -2.89 -9.39 -2.01
N MET A 55 -2.90 -8.08 -1.74
CA MET A 55 -2.18 -7.10 -2.56
C MET A 55 -1.48 -6.03 -1.72
N ASP A 56 -0.48 -5.41 -2.35
CA ASP A 56 0.22 -4.23 -1.86
C ASP A 56 0.83 -3.48 -3.06
N THR A 57 1.05 -2.17 -2.96
CA THR A 57 1.68 -1.39 -4.04
C THR A 57 2.85 -0.54 -3.55
N GLU A 58 3.84 -0.38 -4.42
CA GLU A 58 4.93 0.57 -4.23
C GLU A 58 4.80 1.70 -5.25
N PHE A 59 4.90 2.93 -4.75
CA PHE A 59 4.73 4.15 -5.54
C PHE A 59 5.59 5.27 -4.95
N PRO A 60 5.85 6.37 -5.68
CA PRO A 60 6.86 7.36 -5.31
C PRO A 60 6.35 8.35 -4.25
N GLY A 61 5.59 7.88 -3.26
CA GLY A 61 5.12 8.64 -2.12
C GLY A 61 4.08 9.71 -2.44
N VAL A 62 4.17 10.83 -1.71
CA VAL A 62 3.25 11.97 -1.79
C VAL A 62 4.06 13.23 -2.06
N VAL A 63 3.65 14.00 -3.06
CA VAL A 63 4.33 15.24 -3.49
C VAL A 63 3.44 16.47 -3.39
N ALA A 64 2.12 16.29 -3.26
CA ALA A 64 1.15 17.38 -3.26
C ALA A 64 0.12 17.26 -2.14
N ARG A 65 -0.40 18.41 -1.72
CA ARG A 65 -1.57 18.53 -0.83
C ARG A 65 -2.65 19.34 -1.55
N PRO A 66 -3.93 18.91 -1.53
CA PRO A 66 -5.00 19.66 -2.15
C PRO A 66 -5.28 20.92 -1.32
N ILE A 67 -5.48 22.05 -1.99
CA ILE A 67 -5.83 23.33 -1.36
C ILE A 67 -7.33 23.55 -1.55
N GLY A 68 -8.04 23.89 -0.48
CA GLY A 68 -9.47 24.19 -0.52
C GLY A 68 -10.19 23.89 0.79
N ASP A 69 -11.50 24.08 0.78
CA ASP A 69 -12.38 23.70 1.87
C ASP A 69 -12.89 22.26 1.67
N PHE A 70 -12.90 21.48 2.75
CA PHE A 70 -13.30 20.07 2.72
C PHE A 70 -14.37 19.78 3.76
N ASN A 71 -15.44 19.12 3.32
CA ASN A 71 -16.61 18.84 4.16
C ASN A 71 -16.32 17.83 5.30
N SER A 72 -15.23 17.07 5.20
CA SER A 72 -14.81 16.11 6.21
C SER A 72 -13.33 15.75 6.09
N LYS A 73 -12.79 15.10 7.15
CA LYS A 73 -11.43 14.52 7.10
C LYS A 73 -11.31 13.42 6.04
N ALA A 74 -12.35 12.60 5.85
CA ALA A 74 -12.38 11.59 4.78
C ALA A 74 -12.30 12.25 3.39
N SER A 75 -13.07 13.33 3.17
CA SER A 75 -13.04 14.07 1.91
C SER A 75 -11.66 14.67 1.65
N TYR A 76 -11.02 15.28 2.65
CA TYR A 76 -9.63 15.77 2.52
C TYR A 76 -8.63 14.65 2.22
N HIS A 77 -8.75 13.51 2.89
CA HIS A 77 -7.90 12.35 2.62
C HIS A 77 -8.11 11.82 1.20
N TYR A 78 -9.36 11.69 0.75
CA TYR A 78 -9.67 11.28 -0.61
C TYR A 78 -9.07 12.24 -1.64
N GLN A 79 -9.22 13.55 -1.46
CA GLN A 79 -8.64 14.53 -2.38
C GLN A 79 -7.10 14.50 -2.36
N THR A 80 -6.50 14.16 -1.22
CA THR A 80 -5.05 13.94 -1.13
C THR A 80 -4.63 12.72 -1.94
N VAL A 81 -5.36 11.60 -1.81
CA VAL A 81 -5.13 10.39 -2.61
C VAL A 81 -5.30 10.72 -4.10
N ARG A 82 -6.44 11.31 -4.49
CA ARG A 82 -6.76 11.69 -5.87
C ARG A 82 -5.65 12.49 -6.52
N CYS A 83 -5.28 13.62 -5.91
CA CYS A 83 -4.29 14.53 -6.45
C CYS A 83 -2.94 13.83 -6.68
N ASN A 84 -2.46 13.03 -5.73
CA ASN A 84 -1.17 12.37 -5.86
C ASN A 84 -1.23 11.17 -6.82
N VAL A 85 -2.27 10.34 -6.76
CA VAL A 85 -2.40 9.19 -7.64
C VAL A 85 -2.57 9.61 -9.09
N ASP A 86 -3.26 10.71 -9.38
CA ASP A 86 -3.38 11.23 -10.74
C ASP A 86 -2.03 11.76 -11.28
N LEU A 87 -1.25 12.44 -10.44
CA LEU A 87 0.05 13.01 -10.79
C LEU A 87 1.18 11.97 -10.92
N LEU A 88 1.17 10.95 -10.07
CA LEU A 88 2.29 10.01 -9.92
C LEU A 88 2.01 8.69 -10.67
N LYS A 89 3.09 7.99 -11.03
CA LYS A 89 3.04 6.64 -11.59
C LYS A 89 3.28 5.59 -10.50
N ILE A 90 2.61 4.45 -10.62
CA ILE A 90 2.89 3.26 -9.80
C ILE A 90 4.25 2.66 -10.19
N ILE A 91 4.96 2.05 -9.25
CA ILE A 91 6.27 1.41 -9.47
C ILE A 91 6.14 -0.12 -9.40
N GLN A 92 5.50 -0.66 -8.35
CA GLN A 92 5.23 -2.10 -8.23
C GLN A 92 3.81 -2.41 -7.75
N LEU A 93 3.32 -3.59 -8.10
CA LEU A 93 2.13 -4.22 -7.53
C LEU A 93 2.47 -5.66 -7.13
N GLY A 94 2.19 -6.01 -5.89
CA GLY A 94 2.27 -7.36 -5.38
C GLY A 94 0.89 -8.02 -5.36
N VAL A 95 0.83 -9.29 -5.74
CA VAL A 95 -0.39 -10.10 -5.72
C VAL A 95 -0.03 -11.48 -5.18
N THR A 96 -0.67 -11.95 -4.11
CA THR A 96 -0.55 -13.33 -3.62
C THR A 96 -1.90 -14.01 -3.60
N LEU A 97 -1.94 -15.26 -4.08
CA LEU A 97 -3.17 -16.05 -4.15
C LEU A 97 -3.30 -17.01 -2.96
N PHE A 98 -4.52 -17.14 -2.45
CA PHE A 98 -4.90 -18.08 -1.39
C PHE A 98 -6.23 -18.76 -1.72
N ASN A 99 -6.39 -20.01 -1.29
CA ASN A 99 -7.67 -20.70 -1.35
C ASN A 99 -8.57 -20.27 -0.19
N VAL A 100 -9.76 -20.86 -0.07
CA VAL A 100 -10.73 -20.51 0.98
C VAL A 100 -10.32 -20.97 2.38
N GLN A 101 -9.30 -21.82 2.49
CA GLN A 101 -8.68 -22.28 3.74
C GLN A 101 -7.47 -21.43 4.17
N GLY A 102 -6.96 -20.58 3.28
CA GLY A 102 -5.76 -19.78 3.50
C GLY A 102 -4.45 -20.44 3.07
N ASP A 103 -4.51 -21.50 2.28
CA ASP A 103 -3.33 -22.10 1.67
C ASP A 103 -2.99 -21.42 0.34
N VAL A 104 -1.70 -21.23 0.09
CA VAL A 104 -1.18 -20.76 -1.20
C VAL A 104 -1.18 -21.89 -2.25
N PRO A 105 -1.05 -21.56 -3.56
CA PRO A 105 -0.84 -22.57 -4.59
C PRO A 105 0.30 -23.55 -4.26
N PRO A 106 0.25 -24.81 -4.75
CA PRO A 106 1.36 -25.76 -4.59
C PRO A 106 2.62 -25.23 -5.30
N SER A 107 3.80 -25.74 -4.95
CA SER A 107 5.06 -25.35 -5.63
C SER A 107 5.15 -25.85 -7.07
N HIS A 108 4.36 -26.86 -7.42
CA HIS A 108 4.30 -27.46 -8.75
C HIS A 108 2.85 -27.55 -9.21
N LEU A 109 2.60 -27.11 -10.44
CA LEU A 109 1.26 -27.17 -11.04
C LEU A 109 1.10 -28.46 -11.83
N ASP A 110 0.08 -29.23 -11.50
CA ASP A 110 -0.40 -30.31 -12.37
C ASP A 110 -1.23 -29.72 -13.51
N THR A 111 -0.76 -29.91 -14.73
CA THR A 111 -1.39 -29.35 -15.94
C THR A 111 -2.46 -30.24 -16.55
N SER A 112 -2.63 -31.47 -16.05
CA SER A 112 -3.53 -32.47 -16.64
C SER A 112 -5.01 -32.10 -16.52
N ASN A 113 -5.39 -31.43 -15.41
CA ASN A 113 -6.78 -31.17 -15.04
C ASN A 113 -7.13 -29.67 -14.94
N LEU A 114 -6.40 -28.81 -15.66
CA LEU A 114 -6.67 -27.37 -15.63
C LEU A 114 -7.97 -27.03 -16.37
N ARG A 115 -8.86 -26.26 -15.72
CA ARG A 115 -10.09 -25.75 -16.33
C ARG A 115 -9.79 -24.76 -17.46
N TYR A 116 -8.91 -23.80 -17.18
CA TYR A 116 -8.36 -22.89 -18.18
C TYR A 116 -7.05 -23.47 -18.74
N LYS A 117 -6.93 -23.53 -20.07
CA LYS A 117 -5.70 -23.98 -20.72
C LYS A 117 -4.84 -22.76 -21.09
N PRO A 118 -3.74 -22.50 -20.38
CA PRO A 118 -2.88 -21.35 -20.64
C PRO A 118 -2.22 -21.46 -22.02
N LYS A 119 -2.04 -20.31 -22.71
CA LYS A 119 -1.45 -20.28 -24.05
C LYS A 119 0.05 -20.53 -24.01
N SER A 120 0.71 -20.12 -22.93
CA SER A 120 2.13 -20.35 -22.69
C SER A 120 2.37 -20.76 -21.23
N LEU A 121 3.28 -21.72 -21.02
CA LEU A 121 3.72 -22.18 -19.71
C LEU A 121 5.23 -22.38 -19.71
N GLN A 122 5.89 -21.93 -18.66
CA GLN A 122 7.32 -22.22 -18.47
C GLN A 122 7.45 -23.66 -17.98
N ARG A 123 8.01 -24.53 -18.82
CA ARG A 123 8.33 -25.91 -18.47
C ARG A 123 9.82 -26.06 -18.23
N HIS A 124 10.19 -26.75 -17.15
CA HIS A 124 11.58 -27.14 -16.89
C HIS A 124 11.86 -28.53 -17.49
N ALA A 125 13.14 -28.94 -17.49
CA ALA A 125 13.63 -30.16 -18.17
C ALA A 125 12.88 -31.46 -17.81
N SER A 126 12.16 -31.49 -16.69
CA SER A 126 11.33 -32.61 -16.20
C SER A 126 9.83 -32.49 -16.51
N ASN A 127 9.41 -31.57 -17.40
CA ASN A 127 8.01 -31.17 -17.62
C ASN A 127 7.31 -30.59 -16.38
N ILE A 128 8.05 -30.28 -15.32
CA ILE A 128 7.53 -29.64 -14.12
C ILE A 128 7.28 -28.15 -14.41
N VAL A 129 6.08 -27.70 -14.09
CA VAL A 129 5.71 -26.29 -14.08
C VAL A 129 5.83 -25.79 -12.64
N VAL A 130 6.85 -24.96 -12.38
CA VAL A 130 7.01 -24.29 -11.09
C VAL A 130 5.88 -23.26 -10.96
N CYS A 131 5.12 -23.34 -9.88
CA CYS A 131 3.94 -22.51 -9.66
C CYS A 131 4.25 -21.45 -8.60
N PRO A 132 4.35 -20.16 -8.98
CA PRO A 132 4.45 -19.09 -8.00
C PRO A 132 3.15 -18.99 -7.19
N CYS A 133 3.26 -18.51 -5.95
CA CYS A 133 2.09 -18.09 -5.18
C CYS A 133 1.93 -16.57 -5.17
N THR A 134 3.01 -15.86 -5.46
CA THR A 134 3.08 -14.40 -5.41
C THR A 134 3.68 -13.88 -6.71
N TRP A 135 3.12 -12.80 -7.23
CA TRP A 135 3.61 -12.07 -8.39
C TRP A 135 3.96 -10.65 -7.97
N SER A 136 5.14 -10.19 -8.37
CA SER A 136 5.60 -8.81 -8.22
C SER A 136 5.64 -8.18 -9.62
N PHE A 137 4.63 -7.39 -9.95
CA PHE A 137 4.54 -6.67 -11.21
C PHE A 137 5.34 -5.39 -11.15
N ASN A 138 6.31 -5.24 -12.04
CA ASN A 138 7.21 -4.10 -12.09
C ASN A 138 6.83 -3.18 -13.27
N PHE A 139 6.37 -1.97 -12.97
CA PHE A 139 5.86 -1.03 -13.98
C PHE A 139 6.94 -0.11 -14.53
N ASN A 140 6.68 0.43 -15.71
CA ASN A 140 7.55 1.41 -16.32
C ASN A 140 7.59 2.70 -15.49
N PHE A 141 8.82 3.10 -15.12
CA PHE A 141 9.08 4.30 -14.34
C PHE A 141 10.47 4.84 -14.70
N ALA A 142 10.59 6.15 -14.92
CA ALA A 142 11.84 6.82 -15.28
C ALA A 142 12.11 7.98 -14.32
N LEU A 143 13.25 7.94 -13.61
CA LEU A 143 13.62 8.98 -12.65
C LEU A 143 13.88 10.34 -13.33
N GLU A 144 14.21 10.34 -14.62
CA GLU A 144 14.47 11.57 -15.37
C GLU A 144 13.19 12.25 -15.87
N GLU A 145 12.08 11.52 -15.97
CA GLU A 145 10.83 12.00 -16.58
C GLU A 145 9.67 12.10 -15.57
N ASP A 146 9.62 11.18 -14.61
CA ASP A 146 8.48 11.03 -13.71
C ASP A 146 8.66 11.82 -12.42
N MET A 147 7.56 12.40 -11.91
CA MET A 147 7.56 13.04 -10.61
C MET A 147 7.64 12.01 -9.49
N TYR A 148 8.37 12.35 -8.43
CA TYR A 148 8.50 11.49 -7.25
C TYR A 148 8.87 12.26 -5.98
N ASN A 149 8.65 11.63 -4.83
CA ASN A 149 9.22 12.04 -3.56
C ASN A 149 10.60 11.39 -3.37
N GLU A 150 11.65 12.19 -3.15
CA GLU A 150 13.04 11.72 -3.06
C GLU A 150 13.23 10.67 -1.95
N GLU A 151 12.67 10.89 -0.75
CA GLU A 151 12.81 9.96 0.37
C GLU A 151 12.21 8.58 0.04
N SER A 152 11.08 8.58 -0.68
CA SER A 152 10.41 7.36 -1.12
C SER A 152 11.26 6.59 -2.14
N ILE A 153 11.87 7.29 -3.10
CA ILE A 153 12.79 6.65 -4.07
C ILE A 153 14.03 6.09 -3.38
N GLN A 154 14.61 6.81 -2.41
CA GLN A 154 15.77 6.32 -1.68
C GLN A 154 15.44 5.06 -0.86
N MET A 155 14.27 5.01 -0.24
CA MET A 155 13.77 3.83 0.46
C MET A 155 13.58 2.64 -0.49
N LEU A 156 12.98 2.86 -1.67
CA LEU A 156 12.79 1.81 -2.67
C LEU A 156 14.12 1.29 -3.23
N LYS A 157 15.08 2.18 -3.53
CA LYS A 157 16.44 1.80 -3.93
C LYS A 157 17.11 0.92 -2.88
N LYS A 158 17.00 1.30 -1.60
CA LYS A 158 17.56 0.54 -0.48
C LYS A 158 16.91 -0.84 -0.33
N SER A 159 15.64 -0.96 -0.69
CA SER A 159 14.85 -2.21 -0.60
C SER A 159 15.09 -3.14 -1.80
N GLY A 160 15.75 -2.64 -2.85
CA GLY A 160 16.23 -3.40 -4.00
C GLY A 160 15.57 -3.05 -5.33
N ALA A 161 14.84 -1.93 -5.43
CA ALA A 161 14.25 -1.49 -6.69
C ALA A 161 15.32 -1.07 -7.71
N ASP A 162 15.30 -1.69 -8.89
CA ASP A 162 16.19 -1.40 -10.02
C ASP A 162 15.50 -0.46 -11.01
N PHE A 163 15.69 0.85 -10.82
CA PHE A 163 15.02 1.87 -11.64
C PHE A 163 15.47 1.91 -13.10
N GLU A 164 16.69 1.46 -13.42
CA GLU A 164 17.10 1.31 -14.82
C GLU A 164 16.29 0.20 -15.49
N LYS A 165 16.09 -0.92 -14.79
CA LYS A 165 15.25 -2.01 -15.27
C LYS A 165 13.77 -1.64 -15.34
N HIS A 166 13.25 -0.84 -14.40
CA HIS A 166 11.90 -0.27 -14.51
C HIS A 166 11.75 0.57 -15.78
N ARG A 167 12.71 1.44 -16.08
CA ARG A 167 12.70 2.26 -17.30
C ARG A 167 12.73 1.40 -18.57
N GLU A 168 13.60 0.40 -18.61
CA GLU A 168 13.84 -0.37 -19.84
C GLU A 168 12.85 -1.52 -20.07
N GLN A 169 12.41 -2.19 -19.00
CA GLN A 169 11.66 -3.46 -19.05
C GLN A 169 10.33 -3.41 -18.27
N GLY A 170 10.00 -2.29 -17.66
CA GLY A 170 8.77 -2.12 -16.91
C GLY A 170 7.51 -2.29 -17.76
N ILE A 171 6.46 -2.78 -17.13
CA ILE A 171 5.14 -3.01 -17.72
C ILE A 171 4.46 -1.67 -18.00
N ASP A 172 3.80 -1.55 -19.16
CA ASP A 172 2.85 -0.45 -19.40
C ASP A 172 1.59 -0.65 -18.53
N PRO A 173 1.27 0.28 -17.62
CA PRO A 173 0.08 0.18 -16.77
C PRO A 173 -1.24 -0.01 -17.55
N LYS A 174 -1.34 0.50 -18.79
CA LYS A 174 -2.53 0.32 -19.64
C LYS A 174 -2.67 -1.11 -20.14
N GLU A 175 -1.54 -1.73 -20.54
CA GLU A 175 -1.51 -3.12 -20.96
C GLU A 175 -1.91 -4.05 -19.80
N PHE A 176 -1.35 -3.80 -18.61
CA PHE A 176 -1.73 -4.51 -17.40
C PHE A 176 -3.23 -4.36 -17.08
N GLY A 177 -3.76 -3.13 -17.10
CA GLY A 177 -5.18 -2.87 -16.84
C GLY A 177 -6.12 -3.61 -17.81
N SER A 178 -5.74 -3.69 -19.09
CA SER A 178 -6.48 -4.47 -20.11
C SER A 178 -6.49 -5.97 -19.79
N LEU A 179 -5.34 -6.55 -19.45
CA LEU A 179 -5.23 -7.96 -19.10
C LEU A 179 -5.95 -8.31 -17.80
N LEU A 180 -5.89 -7.42 -16.80
CA LEU A 180 -6.54 -7.60 -15.51
C LEU A 180 -8.07 -7.58 -15.66
N THR A 181 -8.62 -6.67 -16.46
CA THR A 181 -10.07 -6.54 -16.67
C THR A 181 -10.73 -7.85 -17.13
N THR A 182 -10.02 -8.66 -17.92
CA THR A 182 -10.53 -9.94 -18.47
C THR A 182 -9.90 -11.18 -17.80
N SER A 183 -9.27 -11.00 -16.63
CA SER A 183 -8.58 -12.09 -15.91
C SER A 183 -9.50 -12.95 -15.02
N GLY A 184 -10.68 -12.44 -14.68
CA GLY A 184 -11.54 -13.01 -13.63
C GLY A 184 -11.20 -12.52 -12.21
N MET A 185 -10.09 -11.80 -12.02
CA MET A 185 -9.66 -11.29 -10.71
C MET A 185 -10.41 -10.04 -10.24
N VAL A 186 -11.04 -9.31 -11.15
CA VAL A 186 -11.83 -8.09 -10.87
C VAL A 186 -13.24 -8.27 -11.41
N ILE A 187 -14.21 -7.50 -10.88
CA ILE A 187 -15.64 -7.53 -11.25
C ILE A 187 -16.34 -8.86 -10.86
N SER A 188 -15.59 -9.87 -10.42
CA SER A 188 -16.11 -11.15 -9.95
C SER A 188 -16.52 -11.08 -8.48
N GLU A 189 -17.73 -11.56 -8.19
CA GLU A 189 -18.26 -11.73 -6.82
C GLU A 189 -17.60 -12.92 -6.09
N ASP A 190 -16.91 -13.81 -6.80
CA ASP A 190 -16.26 -14.97 -6.18
C ASP A 190 -14.88 -14.62 -5.59
N VAL A 191 -14.28 -13.50 -6.06
CA VAL A 191 -12.92 -13.09 -5.69
C VAL A 191 -12.93 -12.12 -4.52
N ASN A 192 -12.03 -12.35 -3.55
CA ASN A 192 -11.89 -11.57 -2.34
C ASN A 192 -10.52 -10.86 -2.33
N TRP A 193 -10.52 -9.53 -2.38
CA TRP A 193 -9.30 -8.74 -2.28
C TRP A 193 -8.99 -8.42 -0.82
N ILE A 194 -7.77 -8.74 -0.39
CA ILE A 194 -7.22 -8.48 0.93
C ILE A 194 -6.10 -7.45 0.77
N SER A 195 -6.10 -6.45 1.62
CA SER A 195 -5.11 -5.36 1.55
C SER A 195 -4.74 -4.87 2.94
N PHE A 196 -3.79 -3.94 3.02
CA PHE A 196 -3.43 -3.29 4.27
C PHE A 196 -3.28 -1.79 4.07
N HIS A 197 -4.10 -0.99 4.76
CA HIS A 197 -4.01 0.47 4.68
C HIS A 197 -4.20 1.02 3.24
N SER A 198 -5.19 0.50 2.53
CA SER A 198 -5.10 0.39 1.07
C SER A 198 -5.72 1.52 0.26
N GLY A 199 -5.82 2.72 0.84
CA GLY A 199 -6.46 3.85 0.18
C GLY A 199 -5.77 4.25 -1.13
N TYR A 200 -4.43 4.26 -1.14
CA TYR A 200 -3.62 4.52 -2.34
C TYR A 200 -3.60 3.31 -3.29
N ASP A 201 -3.49 2.09 -2.75
CA ASP A 201 -3.37 0.87 -3.56
C ASP A 201 -4.56 0.69 -4.52
N PHE A 202 -5.78 0.76 -3.99
CA PHE A 202 -6.98 0.64 -4.83
C PHE A 202 -7.19 1.85 -5.74
N ALA A 203 -6.71 3.02 -5.35
CA ALA A 203 -6.73 4.19 -6.21
C ALA A 203 -5.82 4.00 -7.44
N TYR A 204 -4.60 3.47 -7.27
CA TYR A 204 -3.74 3.11 -8.40
C TYR A 204 -4.34 2.01 -9.26
N MET A 205 -4.89 0.96 -8.63
CA MET A 205 -5.58 -0.12 -9.35
C MET A 205 -6.74 0.42 -10.20
N LEU A 206 -7.56 1.29 -9.63
CA LEU A 206 -8.68 1.91 -10.35
C LEU A 206 -8.21 2.83 -11.48
N LYS A 207 -7.15 3.62 -11.28
CA LYS A 207 -6.52 4.44 -12.33
C LYS A 207 -6.07 3.57 -13.50
N MET A 208 -5.44 2.42 -13.23
CA MET A 208 -5.00 1.49 -14.29
C MET A 208 -6.18 0.85 -15.03
N LEU A 209 -7.18 0.35 -14.29
CA LEU A 209 -8.37 -0.30 -14.85
C LEU A 209 -9.22 0.65 -15.69
N THR A 210 -9.38 1.90 -15.24
CA THR A 210 -10.20 2.90 -15.95
C THR A 210 -9.42 3.66 -17.02
N SER A 211 -8.09 3.69 -16.93
CA SER A 211 -7.21 4.52 -17.77
C SER A 211 -7.64 6.00 -17.82
N LYS A 212 -8.21 6.49 -16.71
CA LYS A 212 -8.71 7.85 -16.53
C LYS A 212 -8.21 8.42 -15.20
N PRO A 213 -8.20 9.76 -15.05
CA PRO A 213 -8.07 10.38 -13.74
C PRO A 213 -9.14 9.85 -12.78
N LEU A 214 -8.81 9.82 -11.49
CA LEU A 214 -9.75 9.40 -10.47
C LEU A 214 -10.94 10.39 -10.38
N PRO A 215 -12.14 9.90 -10.01
CA PRO A 215 -13.32 10.76 -9.89
C PRO A 215 -13.08 11.98 -8.98
N GLU A 216 -13.70 13.11 -9.26
CA GLU A 216 -13.57 14.26 -8.36
C GLU A 216 -14.35 14.04 -7.06
N ASP A 217 -15.44 13.29 -7.15
CA ASP A 217 -16.34 12.99 -6.07
C ASP A 217 -16.01 11.64 -5.41
N GLU A 218 -15.98 11.65 -4.07
CA GLU A 218 -15.63 10.48 -3.25
C GLU A 218 -16.67 9.35 -3.39
N GLU A 219 -17.95 9.69 -3.55
CA GLU A 219 -19.01 8.70 -3.71
C GLU A 219 -18.91 7.98 -5.05
N ALA A 220 -18.65 8.71 -6.14
CA ALA A 220 -18.36 8.16 -7.45
C ALA A 220 -17.15 7.22 -7.41
N TYR A 221 -16.09 7.58 -6.69
CA TYR A 221 -14.93 6.71 -6.47
C TYR A 221 -15.32 5.43 -5.74
N ARG A 222 -16.03 5.52 -4.61
CA ARG A 222 -16.47 4.33 -3.86
C ARG A 222 -17.35 3.41 -4.71
N LYS A 223 -18.23 3.97 -5.55
CA LYS A 223 -19.07 3.20 -6.47
C LYS A 223 -18.22 2.42 -7.49
N LEU A 224 -17.17 3.04 -8.04
CA LEU A 224 -16.25 2.36 -8.94
C LEU A 224 -15.43 1.28 -8.23
N VAL A 225 -14.90 1.57 -7.03
CA VAL A 225 -14.20 0.55 -6.24
C VAL A 225 -15.09 -0.66 -5.99
N LYS A 226 -16.34 -0.44 -5.55
CA LYS A 226 -17.30 -1.54 -5.34
C LYS A 226 -17.62 -2.32 -6.62
N MET A 227 -17.61 -1.67 -7.78
CA MET A 227 -17.85 -2.33 -9.07
C MET A 227 -16.69 -3.24 -9.48
N PHE A 228 -15.44 -2.79 -9.30
CA PHE A 228 -14.26 -3.57 -9.69
C PHE A 228 -13.84 -4.58 -8.61
N PHE A 229 -14.08 -4.27 -7.34
CA PHE A 229 -13.65 -5.02 -6.17
C PHE A 229 -14.84 -5.20 -5.21
N PRO A 230 -15.81 -6.06 -5.55
CA PRO A 230 -17.06 -6.19 -4.77
C PRO A 230 -16.80 -6.71 -3.35
N LYS A 231 -15.80 -7.58 -3.17
CA LYS A 231 -15.35 -8.08 -1.87
C LYS A 231 -13.93 -7.59 -1.59
N LEU A 232 -13.83 -6.58 -0.73
CA LEU A 232 -12.57 -5.94 -0.34
C LEU A 232 -12.44 -5.96 1.18
N LEU A 233 -11.30 -6.42 1.70
CA LEU A 233 -11.00 -6.55 3.13
C LEU A 233 -9.68 -5.85 3.46
N ASP A 234 -9.76 -4.69 4.12
CA ASP A 234 -8.57 -3.98 4.60
C ASP A 234 -8.21 -4.45 6.02
N VAL A 235 -7.07 -5.13 6.15
CA VAL A 235 -6.57 -5.71 7.41
C VAL A 235 -6.41 -4.63 8.50
N LYS A 236 -6.01 -3.41 8.14
CA LYS A 236 -5.85 -2.32 9.11
C LYS A 236 -7.21 -1.82 9.61
N TYR A 237 -8.22 -1.82 8.72
CA TYR A 237 -9.60 -1.55 9.11
C TYR A 237 -10.14 -2.62 10.05
N LEU A 238 -9.92 -3.91 9.72
CA LEU A 238 -10.27 -5.04 10.57
C LEU A 238 -9.62 -4.94 11.94
N TRP A 239 -8.33 -4.58 12.01
CA TRP A 239 -7.62 -4.39 13.27
C TRP A 239 -8.25 -3.31 14.15
N ARG A 240 -8.66 -2.18 13.59
CA ARG A 240 -9.39 -1.15 14.35
C ARG A 240 -10.75 -1.64 14.80
N HIS A 241 -11.47 -2.38 13.97
CA HIS A 241 -12.74 -2.98 14.38
C HIS A 241 -12.54 -3.93 15.56
N ALA A 242 -11.55 -4.81 15.50
CA ALA A 242 -11.21 -5.72 16.60
C ALA A 242 -10.87 -4.97 17.90
N ASN A 243 -10.09 -3.87 17.83
CA ASN A 243 -9.85 -3.01 18.98
C ASN A 243 -11.13 -2.40 19.57
N ASN A 244 -12.10 -2.03 18.73
CA ASN A 244 -13.40 -1.56 19.21
C ASN A 244 -14.20 -2.68 19.89
N LEU A 245 -14.09 -3.92 19.42
CA LEU A 245 -14.70 -5.09 20.07
C LEU A 245 -14.08 -5.37 21.45
N VAL A 246 -12.75 -5.24 21.59
CA VAL A 246 -12.06 -5.31 22.90
C VAL A 246 -12.65 -4.29 23.88
N ARG A 247 -12.78 -3.03 23.46
CA ARG A 247 -13.34 -1.95 24.30
C ARG A 247 -14.78 -2.19 24.73
N ARG A 248 -15.54 -2.93 23.92
CA ARG A 248 -16.93 -3.32 24.21
C ARG A 248 -17.02 -4.61 25.04
N GLY A 249 -15.91 -5.31 25.27
CA GLY A 249 -15.89 -6.57 26.01
C GLY A 249 -16.55 -7.74 25.27
N VAL A 250 -16.59 -7.71 23.93
CA VAL A 250 -17.32 -8.71 23.10
C VAL A 250 -16.39 -9.65 22.32
N ILE A 251 -15.12 -9.72 22.70
CA ILE A 251 -14.11 -10.56 22.03
C ILE A 251 -13.40 -11.44 23.06
N GLY A 252 -12.92 -12.62 22.64
CA GLY A 252 -12.29 -13.60 23.54
C GLY A 252 -10.97 -13.10 24.17
N SER A 253 -10.60 -13.69 25.31
CA SER A 253 -9.40 -13.32 26.08
C SER A 253 -8.10 -13.42 25.28
N THR A 254 -7.98 -14.42 24.41
CA THR A 254 -6.82 -14.59 23.53
C THR A 254 -6.67 -13.40 22.58
N ALA A 255 -7.76 -13.00 21.92
CA ALA A 255 -7.77 -11.86 21.02
C ALA A 255 -7.50 -10.54 21.76
N THR A 256 -8.06 -10.38 22.97
CA THR A 256 -7.78 -9.21 23.83
C THR A 256 -6.29 -9.11 24.17
N ASN A 257 -5.63 -10.21 24.52
CA ASN A 257 -4.20 -10.21 24.84
C ASN A 257 -3.34 -9.80 23.64
N ILE A 258 -3.60 -10.42 22.47
CA ILE A 258 -2.92 -10.08 21.21
C ILE A 258 -3.04 -8.58 20.90
N LEU A 259 -4.25 -8.04 20.97
CA LEU A 259 -4.50 -6.63 20.65
C LEU A 259 -3.90 -5.67 21.68
N ASN A 260 -3.87 -6.04 22.97
CA ASN A 260 -3.26 -5.24 24.03
C ASN A 260 -1.72 -5.21 23.92
N ASN A 261 -1.09 -6.33 23.53
CA ASN A 261 0.36 -6.42 23.33
C ASN A 261 0.85 -5.52 22.19
N LEU A 262 0.08 -5.46 21.09
CA LEU A 262 0.32 -4.49 20.01
C LEU A 262 0.26 -3.05 20.50
N GLY A 263 -0.68 -2.74 21.40
CA GLY A 263 -0.84 -1.42 21.99
C GLY A 263 -1.12 -0.36 20.91
N THR A 264 -0.21 0.60 20.75
CA THR A 264 -0.31 1.64 19.73
C THR A 264 0.35 1.27 18.39
N LYS A 265 1.08 0.15 18.34
CA LYS A 265 1.70 -0.35 17.12
C LYS A 265 0.63 -0.87 16.17
N SER A 266 0.75 -0.50 14.89
CA SER A 266 -0.27 -0.80 13.87
C SER A 266 0.30 -0.86 12.46
N GLY A 267 1.61 -1.07 12.32
CA GLY A 267 2.25 -1.39 11.06
C GLY A 267 1.98 -2.85 10.65
N LEU A 268 2.17 -3.15 9.36
CA LEU A 268 2.02 -4.52 8.85
C LEU A 268 3.02 -5.47 9.53
N GLN A 269 4.28 -5.04 9.69
CA GLN A 269 5.30 -5.83 10.36
C GLN A 269 4.99 -6.04 11.85
N ASP A 270 4.50 -5.01 12.55
CA ASP A 270 4.08 -5.15 13.95
C ASP A 270 3.00 -6.23 14.13
N LEU A 271 2.01 -6.22 13.23
CA LEU A 271 0.92 -7.21 13.22
C LEU A 271 1.44 -8.60 12.91
N ALA A 272 2.37 -8.70 11.95
CA ALA A 272 3.02 -9.97 11.63
C ALA A 272 3.78 -10.54 12.83
N ASP A 273 4.57 -9.72 13.52
CA ASP A 273 5.36 -10.14 14.67
C ASP A 273 4.47 -10.64 15.82
N GLU A 274 3.40 -9.90 16.15
CA GLU A 274 2.46 -10.30 17.21
C GLU A 274 1.68 -11.57 16.84
N LEU A 275 1.28 -11.72 15.57
CA LEU A 275 0.55 -12.89 15.12
C LEU A 275 1.48 -14.10 14.84
N GLY A 276 2.80 -13.92 14.94
CA GLY A 276 3.79 -14.98 14.67
C GLY A 276 3.93 -15.32 13.18
N CYS A 277 3.64 -14.38 12.29
CA CYS A 277 3.75 -14.51 10.85
C CYS A 277 5.19 -14.30 10.39
N GLN A 278 5.74 -15.21 9.58
CA GLN A 278 7.07 -15.06 9.00
C GLN A 278 7.01 -14.39 7.62
N ARG A 279 7.85 -13.36 7.43
CA ARG A 279 8.01 -12.70 6.12
C ARG A 279 8.83 -13.56 5.17
N VAL A 280 8.42 -13.57 3.90
CA VAL A 280 9.17 -14.16 2.78
C VAL A 280 9.47 -13.07 1.75
N GLY A 281 10.76 -12.87 1.45
CA GLY A 281 11.22 -11.77 0.61
C GLY A 281 11.67 -10.55 1.42
N ASN A 282 12.02 -9.48 0.73
CA ASN A 282 12.52 -8.25 1.34
C ASN A 282 11.35 -7.38 1.85
N SER A 283 11.54 -6.66 2.95
CA SER A 283 10.57 -5.63 3.37
C SER A 283 10.54 -4.49 2.34
N HIS A 284 9.40 -3.82 2.20
CA HIS A 284 9.19 -2.71 1.24
C HIS A 284 9.40 -3.14 -0.20
N THR A 285 8.84 -4.30 -0.52
CA THR A 285 8.72 -4.78 -1.89
C THR A 285 7.33 -5.34 -2.05
N ALA A 286 6.61 -4.88 -3.07
CA ALA A 286 5.17 -5.12 -3.17
C ALA A 286 4.82 -6.62 -3.09
N GLY A 287 5.60 -7.50 -3.72
CA GLY A 287 5.39 -8.95 -3.66
C GLY A 287 5.48 -9.52 -2.23
N SER A 288 6.54 -9.19 -1.49
CA SER A 288 6.76 -9.66 -0.11
C SER A 288 5.70 -9.12 0.84
N ASP A 289 5.36 -7.84 0.71
CA ASP A 289 4.34 -7.19 1.54
C ASP A 289 2.92 -7.68 1.22
N ALA A 290 2.62 -7.97 -0.06
CA ALA A 290 1.38 -8.62 -0.44
C ALA A 290 1.26 -10.01 0.19
N TRP A 291 2.32 -10.83 0.16
CA TRP A 291 2.30 -12.15 0.79
C TRP A 291 2.10 -12.02 2.31
N LEU A 292 2.87 -11.15 2.97
CA LEU A 292 2.73 -10.94 4.41
C LEU A 292 1.33 -10.46 4.79
N THR A 293 0.74 -9.55 4.01
CA THR A 293 -0.64 -9.06 4.19
C THR A 293 -1.65 -10.20 4.21
N GLY A 294 -1.52 -11.16 3.27
CA GLY A 294 -2.40 -12.34 3.23
C GLY A 294 -2.22 -13.25 4.44
N VAL A 295 -0.98 -13.55 4.83
CA VAL A 295 -0.69 -14.40 6.00
C VAL A 295 -1.22 -13.75 7.29
N VAL A 296 -1.01 -12.44 7.46
CA VAL A 296 -1.55 -11.67 8.59
C VAL A 296 -3.08 -11.72 8.61
N PHE A 297 -3.74 -11.56 7.45
CA PHE A 297 -5.20 -11.67 7.38
C PHE A 297 -5.70 -13.04 7.86
N TRP A 298 -5.11 -14.13 7.39
CA TRP A 298 -5.55 -15.48 7.76
C TRP A 298 -5.32 -15.78 9.24
N GLU A 299 -4.17 -15.39 9.80
CA GLU A 299 -3.90 -15.52 11.24
C GLU A 299 -4.81 -14.63 12.08
N MET A 300 -5.10 -13.41 11.63
CA MET A 300 -6.04 -12.51 12.29
C MET A 300 -7.47 -13.09 12.27
N LYS A 301 -7.93 -13.57 11.11
CA LYS A 301 -9.24 -14.24 10.97
C LYS A 301 -9.36 -15.41 11.94
N LYS A 302 -8.32 -16.22 12.08
CA LYS A 302 -8.29 -17.39 12.97
C LYS A 302 -8.23 -17.02 14.45
N LYS A 303 -7.32 -16.12 14.85
CA LYS A 303 -6.99 -15.85 16.27
C LYS A 303 -7.83 -14.75 16.91
N ILE A 304 -8.35 -13.82 16.10
CA ILE A 304 -9.08 -12.64 16.58
C ILE A 304 -10.57 -12.74 16.26
N PHE A 305 -10.94 -13.30 15.10
CA PHE A 305 -12.33 -13.36 14.63
C PHE A 305 -12.96 -14.76 14.67
N ASP A 306 -12.36 -15.72 15.38
CA ASP A 306 -12.86 -17.10 15.50
C ASP A 306 -13.22 -17.75 14.15
N GLY A 307 -12.45 -17.42 13.11
CA GLY A 307 -12.62 -17.95 11.76
C GLY A 307 -13.63 -17.19 10.88
N THR A 308 -14.36 -16.20 11.38
CA THR A 308 -15.41 -15.50 10.63
C THR A 308 -15.30 -13.98 10.74
N VAL A 309 -14.97 -13.33 9.62
CA VAL A 309 -14.96 -11.85 9.54
C VAL A 309 -16.39 -11.36 9.23
N PRO A 310 -16.91 -10.34 9.93
CA PRO A 310 -18.23 -9.79 9.66
C PRO A 310 -18.35 -9.22 8.24
N GLU A 311 -19.47 -9.49 7.55
CA GLU A 311 -19.70 -9.04 6.17
C GLU A 311 -19.72 -7.52 6.04
N GLU A 312 -20.18 -6.81 7.07
CA GLU A 312 -20.19 -5.35 7.12
C GLU A 312 -18.80 -4.72 7.09
N MET A 313 -17.72 -5.51 7.26
CA MET A 313 -16.36 -5.02 7.11
C MET A 313 -15.93 -4.92 5.64
N SER A 314 -16.66 -5.56 4.73
CA SER A 314 -16.32 -5.58 3.31
C SER A 314 -16.53 -4.21 2.65
N GLY A 315 -15.62 -3.83 1.75
CA GLY A 315 -15.67 -2.55 1.02
C GLY A 315 -15.16 -1.35 1.82
N HIS A 316 -14.68 -1.55 3.05
CA HIS A 316 -14.11 -0.49 3.87
C HIS A 316 -12.59 -0.42 3.76
N MET A 317 -12.08 0.71 3.26
CA MET A 317 -10.66 1.06 3.24
C MET A 317 -10.30 1.99 4.39
N TRP A 318 -9.14 1.76 5.01
CA TRP A 318 -8.61 2.65 6.02
C TRP A 318 -8.39 4.06 5.48
N GLY A 319 -8.69 5.08 6.31
CA GLY A 319 -8.43 6.49 5.98
C GLY A 319 -9.42 7.13 5.00
N LEU A 320 -10.13 6.33 4.20
CA LEU A 320 -11.16 6.78 3.25
C LEU A 320 -12.58 6.44 3.73
N THR A 321 -12.79 5.28 4.33
CA THR A 321 -14.13 4.85 4.77
C THR A 321 -14.25 4.84 6.30
N GLY A 322 -15.45 5.13 6.81
CA GLY A 322 -15.74 5.09 8.25
C GLY A 322 -15.01 6.16 9.08
N VAL A 323 -14.60 7.27 8.47
CA VAL A 323 -14.23 8.47 9.23
C VAL A 323 -15.54 9.16 9.58
N GLY A 324 -15.87 9.22 10.88
CA GLY A 324 -17.05 9.96 11.33
C GLY A 324 -17.00 11.43 10.87
N PRO A 325 -18.16 12.10 10.76
CA PRO A 325 -18.19 13.53 10.52
C PRO A 325 -17.26 14.23 11.54
N PRO A 326 -16.59 15.33 11.16
CA PRO A 326 -15.70 16.02 12.07
C PRO A 326 -16.44 16.32 13.38
N ALA A 327 -15.75 16.16 14.52
CA ALA A 327 -16.25 16.62 15.80
C ALA A 327 -16.76 18.06 15.64
N SER A 328 -17.94 18.35 16.21
CA SER A 328 -18.72 19.58 15.97
C SER A 328 -17.85 20.84 15.96
N ALA A 329 -18.32 21.90 15.30
CA ALA A 329 -17.64 23.21 15.28
C ALA A 329 -17.18 23.67 16.69
N THR A 330 -17.89 23.24 17.74
CA THR A 330 -17.53 23.41 19.16
C THR A 330 -16.20 22.75 19.56
N ALA A 331 -15.92 21.54 19.06
CA ALA A 331 -14.66 20.82 19.30
C ALA A 331 -13.47 21.42 18.52
N GLN A 332 -13.71 21.97 17.33
CA GLN A 332 -12.70 22.73 16.58
C GLN A 332 -12.38 24.07 17.27
N ALA A 333 -13.39 24.78 17.76
CA ALA A 333 -13.21 26.02 18.51
C ALA A 333 -12.43 25.82 19.82
N ALA A 334 -12.61 24.69 20.50
CA ALA A 334 -11.89 24.36 21.73
C ALA A 334 -10.37 24.14 21.49
N VAL A 335 -10.00 23.55 20.36
CA VAL A 335 -8.59 23.31 20.00
C VAL A 335 -7.90 24.61 19.56
N ILE A 336 -8.62 25.49 18.86
CA ILE A 336 -8.12 26.82 18.47
C ILE A 336 -7.97 27.73 19.71
N ALA A 337 -8.92 27.68 20.64
CA ALA A 337 -8.85 28.41 21.92
C ALA A 337 -7.68 27.90 22.80
N ALA A 338 -7.37 26.60 22.77
CA ALA A 338 -6.26 26.01 23.51
C ALA A 338 -4.87 26.39 22.94
N GLN A 339 -4.78 26.80 21.67
CA GLN A 339 -3.53 27.27 21.04
C GLN A 339 -3.30 28.78 21.20
N GLY A 340 -4.32 29.55 21.59
CA GLY A 340 -4.23 31.02 21.75
C GLY A 340 -3.82 31.51 23.14
N ALA A 341 -3.69 30.64 24.15
CA ALA A 341 -3.51 31.03 25.54
C ALA A 341 -2.09 30.79 26.12
N SER A 342 -1.04 30.93 25.31
CA SER A 342 0.36 30.82 25.77
C SER A 342 1.09 32.16 25.87
N GLN A 343 0.41 33.21 26.33
CA GLN A 343 1.08 34.41 26.84
C GLN A 343 0.36 34.93 28.09
N GLY A 344 0.96 34.70 29.26
CA GLY A 344 0.70 35.48 30.46
C GLY A 344 0.29 34.68 31.69
N LEU A 345 1.21 34.71 32.68
CA LEU A 345 0.98 34.68 34.13
C LEU A 345 1.01 33.35 34.89
N SER A 346 1.78 33.44 35.96
CA SER A 346 2.21 32.49 36.96
C SER A 346 1.18 32.22 38.07
N GLY A 347 1.10 30.96 38.51
CA GLY A 347 0.74 30.58 39.89
C GLY A 347 -0.75 30.38 40.19
N PHE A 348 -1.19 29.13 40.33
CA PHE A 348 -1.78 28.54 41.56
C PHE A 348 -2.30 27.13 41.27
N GLN A 349 -2.27 26.30 42.32
CA GLN A 349 -2.41 24.85 42.34
C GLN A 349 -3.85 24.44 42.74
N GLN A 350 -4.53 23.57 41.97
CA GLN A 350 -5.29 22.38 42.43
C GLN A 350 -6.31 21.85 41.40
N GLY A 351 -6.21 20.54 41.11
CA GLY A 351 -7.35 19.63 40.91
C GLY A 351 -8.06 19.63 39.55
N VAL A 352 -7.76 18.63 38.71
CA VAL A 352 -8.71 17.66 38.09
C VAL A 352 -8.05 17.01 36.85
N ASN A 353 -8.29 15.71 36.72
CA ASN A 353 -7.84 14.77 35.70
C ASN A 353 -7.94 15.22 34.23
N ASN A 354 -7.06 14.61 33.43
CA ASN A 354 -7.16 14.29 32.00
C ASN A 354 -6.41 15.24 31.04
N THR A 355 -5.19 14.85 30.64
CA THR A 355 -4.50 15.41 29.47
C THR A 355 -3.63 14.36 28.78
N PHE A 356 -4.09 13.94 27.60
CA PHE A 356 -3.30 13.28 26.57
C PHE A 356 -2.22 14.27 26.08
N TYR A 357 -0.96 13.96 26.35
CA TYR A 357 0.19 14.53 25.65
C TYR A 357 0.70 13.50 24.63
N PRO A 358 0.98 13.86 23.37
CA PRO A 358 1.91 13.07 22.57
C PRO A 358 3.32 13.49 22.99
N GLY A 359 3.96 12.66 23.81
CA GLY A 359 5.38 12.76 24.07
C GLY A 359 6.18 12.49 22.79
N ASN A 360 7.20 13.32 22.55
CA ASN A 360 8.27 13.07 21.60
C ASN A 360 8.89 11.68 21.84
N ALA A 361 8.48 10.70 21.03
CA ALA A 361 9.19 9.45 20.89
C ALA A 361 9.82 9.43 19.50
N ARG A 362 11.15 9.32 19.47
CA ARG A 362 11.91 9.01 18.24
C ARG A 362 11.39 7.69 17.68
N HIS A 363 10.66 7.75 16.58
CA HIS A 363 10.16 6.56 15.90
C HIS A 363 11.30 5.86 15.13
N GLY A 364 11.44 4.56 15.38
CA GLY A 364 12.23 3.64 14.57
C GLY A 364 11.57 3.42 13.20
N VAL A 365 12.39 2.96 12.25
CA VAL A 365 12.27 3.14 10.79
C VAL A 365 11.32 2.13 10.11
N ASP A 366 10.33 1.57 10.80
CA ASP A 366 9.50 0.47 10.25
C ASP A 366 8.03 0.88 10.07
N GLY A 367 7.75 1.75 9.09
CA GLY A 367 6.40 2.17 8.69
C GLY A 367 5.94 1.54 7.36
N PRO A 368 4.63 1.41 7.08
CA PRO A 368 4.13 0.87 5.81
C PRO A 368 4.53 1.74 4.60
N SER A 369 4.57 1.13 3.41
CA SER A 369 4.88 1.80 2.12
C SER A 369 3.90 2.93 1.76
N THR A 370 2.71 2.94 2.36
CA THR A 370 1.77 4.08 2.35
C THR A 370 2.13 5.11 3.42
N PRO A 371 2.53 6.35 3.06
CA PRO A 371 2.92 7.36 4.03
C PRO A 371 1.80 7.65 5.04
N THR A 372 2.09 7.51 6.33
CA THR A 372 1.28 8.16 7.37
C THR A 372 1.49 9.67 7.26
N ASN A 373 0.42 10.46 7.31
CA ASN A 373 0.47 11.93 7.29
C ASN A 373 1.31 12.49 8.45
N HIS A 374 2.64 12.48 8.33
CA HIS A 374 3.52 13.30 9.13
C HIS A 374 3.61 14.70 8.49
N PRO A 375 3.64 15.77 9.29
CA PRO A 375 3.87 17.10 8.77
C PRO A 375 5.31 17.16 8.25
N ALA A 376 5.47 17.26 6.94
CA ALA A 376 6.74 17.70 6.36
C ALA A 376 7.01 19.11 6.91
N GLY A 377 8.12 19.25 7.64
CA GLY A 377 8.56 20.56 8.13
C GLY A 377 8.73 21.50 6.95
N LEU A 378 8.05 22.64 6.99
CA LEU A 378 8.27 23.72 6.04
C LEU A 378 9.76 24.11 6.10
N ALA A 379 10.43 24.02 4.95
CA ALA A 379 11.75 24.59 4.79
C ALA A 379 11.70 26.09 5.08
N ASN A 380 12.44 26.54 6.10
CA ASN A 380 12.59 27.96 6.37
C ASN A 380 13.40 28.59 5.23
N THR A 381 12.75 29.41 4.41
CA THR A 381 13.42 30.32 3.48
C THR A 381 14.16 31.40 4.29
N PRO A 382 15.47 31.65 4.05
CA PRO A 382 16.17 32.77 4.67
C PRO A 382 15.54 34.08 4.18
N GLY A 383 15.06 34.91 5.12
CA GLY A 383 14.52 36.22 4.79
C GLY A 383 15.58 37.18 4.24
N PRO A 384 15.21 38.19 3.42
CA PRO A 384 16.17 39.11 2.85
C PRO A 384 16.73 40.05 3.92
N THR A 385 18.04 40.11 4.05
CA THR A 385 18.77 41.14 4.79
C THR A 385 18.50 42.52 4.20
N GLY A 386 18.02 43.45 5.04
CA GLY A 386 17.65 44.80 4.63
C GLY A 386 18.83 45.60 4.07
N MET A 387 18.66 46.12 2.85
CA MET A 387 19.48 47.20 2.31
C MET A 387 18.86 48.54 2.70
N MET A 388 19.65 49.36 3.40
CA MET A 388 19.35 50.75 3.74
C MET A 388 19.38 51.63 2.47
N THR A 389 18.28 52.30 2.16
CA THR A 389 18.22 53.41 1.20
C THR A 389 18.58 54.74 1.88
N PRO A 390 19.42 55.62 1.30
CA PRO A 390 19.71 56.94 1.85
C PRO A 390 18.62 57.95 1.45
N GLY A 391 17.99 58.59 2.44
CA GLY A 391 17.07 59.71 2.26
C GLY A 391 17.81 61.06 2.21
N ALA A 392 17.53 61.83 1.16
CA ALA A 392 18.08 63.16 0.90
C ALA A 392 17.17 64.27 1.45
N TYR A 393 17.82 65.20 2.17
CA TYR A 393 17.60 66.65 2.29
C TYR A 393 16.21 67.22 2.63
N GLY A 394 16.14 67.82 3.83
CA GLY A 394 15.26 68.94 4.17
C GLY A 394 16.10 70.20 4.44
N TYR A 395 15.81 71.27 3.70
CA TYR A 395 16.36 72.62 3.83
C TYR A 395 15.86 73.32 5.11
N GLY A 396 16.74 74.06 5.79
CA GLY A 396 16.41 74.98 6.89
C GLY A 396 17.04 76.35 6.65
N ASN A 397 16.19 77.38 6.56
CA ASN A 397 16.56 78.79 6.45
C ASN A 397 17.22 79.33 7.72
N LYS A 398 18.42 79.90 7.56
CA LYS A 398 18.95 81.19 8.03
C LYS A 398 20.41 81.12 8.44
#